data_AF-A0A5P0YRT2-F1
#
_entry.id   AF-A0A5P0YRT2-F1
#
_cell.length_a   1.000
_cell.length_b   1.000
_cell.length_c   1.000
_cell.angle_alpha   90.00
_cell.angle_beta   90.00
_cell.angle_gamma   90.00
#
_symmetry.space_group_name_H-M   'P 1'
#
loop_
_entity.id
_entity.type
_entity.pdbx_description
1 polymer ?
#
loop_
_entity_poly.entity_id
_entity_poly.type
_entity_poly.pdbx_seq_one_letter_code
_entity_poly.pdbx_strand_id
1 'polypeptide(L)'
;MRKRTTGVAAVVGGLVLAAGALSATSTAATAAESTDRIGVQSCYGSAKSYTKPAGQHYYPSGYPGGTWLTATTNCNDINIRPNSDRYVKVCFNPSSGSPYCQSSNTWAPSGKWTVVATNVRSGTKFKFRFWSDGRATGSWAG
;
A
#
# COMPACT_ATOMS: atom_id res chain seq x y z
N MET A 1 -39.36 -2.61 46.55
CA MET A 1 -40.76 -2.11 46.55
C MET A 1 -40.77 -0.62 46.23
N ARG A 2 -41.80 -0.17 45.48
CA ARG A 2 -42.13 1.22 45.01
C ARG A 2 -41.38 1.68 43.74
N LYS A 3 -41.99 2.23 42.69
CA LYS A 3 -43.40 2.51 42.32
C LYS A 3 -43.47 2.61 40.78
N ARG A 4 -44.63 2.23 40.22
CA ARG A 4 -45.02 2.33 38.80
C ARG A 4 -45.20 3.78 38.37
N THR A 5 -45.02 4.08 37.08
CA THR A 5 -45.99 4.91 36.32
C THR A 5 -45.82 4.74 34.80
N THR A 6 -46.93 4.42 34.16
CA THR A 6 -47.20 4.28 32.74
C THR A 6 -47.49 5.65 32.11
N GLY A 7 -47.19 5.84 30.82
CA GLY A 7 -47.69 6.96 30.04
C GLY A 7 -47.77 6.60 28.56
N VAL A 8 -49.00 6.38 28.08
CA VAL A 8 -49.37 6.20 26.66
C VAL A 8 -49.87 7.54 26.14
N ALA A 9 -49.47 7.94 24.93
CA ALA A 9 -50.25 8.87 24.11
C ALA A 9 -50.02 8.58 22.63
N ALA A 10 -51.06 8.06 21.99
CA ALA A 10 -51.19 7.95 20.55
C ALA A 10 -51.66 9.29 19.97
N VAL A 11 -51.17 9.67 18.79
CA VAL A 11 -51.85 10.65 17.94
C VAL A 11 -51.87 10.14 16.50
N VAL A 12 -53.07 10.14 15.96
CA VAL A 12 -53.51 9.69 14.64
C VAL A 12 -53.33 10.83 13.64
N GLY A 13 -53.01 10.50 12.38
CA GLY A 13 -53.48 11.28 11.24
C GLY A 13 -52.42 11.65 10.21
N GLY A 14 -52.64 11.22 8.96
CA GLY A 14 -51.97 11.79 7.79
C GLY A 14 -51.66 10.81 6.67
N LEU A 15 -52.70 10.28 6.02
CA LEU A 15 -52.58 9.56 4.76
C LEU A 15 -52.21 10.57 3.65
N VAL A 16 -51.04 10.45 3.03
CA VAL A 16 -50.75 11.11 1.74
C VAL A 16 -50.24 10.04 0.78
N LEU A 17 -51.07 9.71 -0.20
CA LEU A 17 -50.70 8.92 -1.36
C LEU A 17 -49.77 9.76 -2.25
N ALA A 18 -48.55 9.29 -2.45
CA ALA A 18 -47.74 9.67 -3.60
C ALA A 18 -47.22 8.39 -4.25
N ALA A 19 -47.99 7.89 -5.21
CA ALA A 19 -47.55 6.85 -6.14
C ALA A 19 -46.50 7.46 -7.08
N GLY A 20 -45.24 7.40 -6.66
CA GLY A 20 -44.09 7.68 -7.53
C GLY A 20 -43.67 6.38 -8.22
N ALA A 21 -44.00 6.25 -9.50
CA ALA A 21 -43.44 5.22 -10.36
C ALA A 21 -41.92 5.44 -10.47
N LEU A 22 -41.15 4.73 -9.64
CA LEU A 22 -39.71 4.65 -9.76
C LEU A 22 -39.41 3.63 -10.86
N SER A 23 -39.13 4.16 -12.06
CA SER A 23 -38.49 3.43 -13.15
C SER A 23 -37.29 2.67 -12.59
N ALA A 24 -37.42 1.35 -12.50
CA ALA A 24 -36.31 0.46 -12.20
C ALA A 24 -35.38 0.41 -13.41
N THR A 25 -34.53 1.44 -13.53
CA THR A 25 -33.36 1.36 -14.39
C THR A 25 -32.42 0.36 -13.74
N SER A 26 -32.35 -0.83 -14.32
CA SER A 26 -31.35 -1.85 -14.01
C SER A 26 -29.98 -1.29 -14.36
N THR A 27 -29.38 -0.54 -13.44
CA THR A 27 -27.98 -0.14 -13.56
C THR A 27 -27.14 -1.40 -13.38
N ALA A 28 -26.64 -1.94 -14.49
CA ALA A 28 -25.65 -3.00 -14.46
C ALA A 28 -24.46 -2.51 -13.62
N ALA A 29 -24.28 -3.13 -12.44
CA ALA A 29 -23.14 -2.89 -11.58
C ALA A 29 -21.86 -3.15 -12.38
N THR A 30 -21.10 -2.09 -12.64
CA THR A 30 -19.88 -2.14 -13.42
C THR A 30 -18.84 -2.96 -12.67
N ALA A 31 -18.34 -4.02 -13.32
CA ALA A 31 -17.31 -4.94 -12.83
C ALA A 31 -15.90 -4.29 -12.79
N ALA A 32 -15.74 -3.16 -12.10
CA ALA A 32 -14.48 -2.44 -12.00
C ALA A 32 -13.63 -2.84 -10.77
N GLU A 33 -14.18 -3.55 -9.78
CA GLU A 33 -13.48 -3.88 -8.53
C GLU A 33 -12.58 -5.13 -8.59
N SER A 34 -12.70 -5.95 -9.64
CA SER A 34 -12.01 -7.25 -9.71
C SER A 34 -10.54 -7.13 -10.15
N THR A 35 -10.23 -6.17 -11.03
CA THR A 35 -8.88 -6.01 -11.60
C THR A 35 -7.88 -5.49 -10.57
N ASP A 36 -8.30 -4.56 -9.71
CA ASP A 36 -7.43 -3.95 -8.71
C ASP A 36 -7.00 -4.97 -7.62
N ARG A 37 -7.94 -5.81 -7.16
CA ARG A 37 -7.64 -6.88 -6.20
C ARG A 37 -6.70 -7.95 -6.77
N ILE A 38 -6.84 -8.29 -8.06
CA ILE A 38 -5.93 -9.22 -8.73
C ILE A 38 -4.52 -8.62 -8.87
N GLY A 39 -4.42 -7.31 -9.16
CA GLY A 39 -3.14 -6.59 -9.22
C GLY A 39 -2.43 -6.52 -7.86
N VAL A 40 -3.14 -6.27 -6.77
CA VAL A 40 -2.56 -6.25 -5.41
C VAL A 40 -2.12 -7.66 -4.98
N GLN A 41 -2.92 -8.68 -5.30
CA GLN A 41 -2.59 -10.08 -4.98
C GLN A 41 -1.37 -10.57 -5.77
N SER A 42 -1.24 -10.22 -7.05
CA SER A 42 -0.07 -10.56 -7.86
C SER A 42 1.19 -9.81 -7.39
N CYS A 43 1.03 -8.55 -6.96
CA CYS A 43 2.13 -7.75 -6.42
C CYS A 43 2.79 -8.44 -5.22
N TYR A 44 2.06 -8.64 -4.13
CA TYR A 44 2.63 -9.23 -2.92
C TYR A 44 2.87 -10.73 -3.03
N GLY A 45 2.16 -11.43 -3.91
CA GLY A 45 2.43 -12.84 -4.23
C GLY A 45 3.82 -13.07 -4.83
N SER A 46 4.39 -12.05 -5.48
CA SER A 46 5.75 -12.10 -6.06
C SER A 46 6.83 -11.52 -5.14
N ALA A 47 6.51 -11.31 -3.86
CA ALA A 47 7.41 -10.70 -2.90
C ALA A 47 8.72 -11.47 -2.74
N LYS A 48 9.81 -10.73 -2.60
CA LYS A 48 11.16 -11.24 -2.41
C LYS A 48 11.64 -10.92 -1.00
N SER A 49 12.27 -11.89 -0.34
CA SER A 49 12.91 -11.66 0.96
C SER A 49 14.16 -10.79 0.80
N TYR A 50 14.45 -9.95 1.78
CA TYR A 50 15.71 -9.21 1.85
C TYR A 50 16.42 -9.37 3.20
N THR A 51 17.74 -9.22 3.14
CA THR A 51 18.59 -9.02 4.32
C THR A 51 19.57 -7.91 4.01
N LYS A 52 19.53 -6.85 4.81
CA LYS A 52 20.54 -5.79 4.88
C LYS A 52 21.42 -6.06 6.11
N PRO A 53 22.72 -6.32 5.95
CA PRO A 53 23.65 -6.47 7.07
C PRO A 53 23.71 -5.24 7.98
N ALA A 54 24.22 -5.40 9.20
CA ALA A 54 24.60 -4.28 10.04
C ALA A 54 25.78 -3.50 9.42
N GLY A 55 25.91 -2.21 9.74
CA GLY A 55 26.95 -1.33 9.18
C GLY A 55 26.71 -0.92 7.73
N GLN A 56 25.52 -1.17 7.18
CA GLN A 56 25.17 -0.86 5.79
C GLN A 56 23.85 -0.09 5.74
N HIS A 57 23.76 0.96 4.92
CA HIS A 57 22.52 1.70 4.71
C HIS A 57 21.71 1.19 3.52
N TYR A 58 22.27 0.38 2.64
CA TYR A 58 21.65 0.02 1.37
C TYR A 58 21.28 -1.46 1.29
N TYR A 59 20.13 -1.74 0.67
CA TYR A 59 19.79 -3.06 0.17
C TYR A 59 19.39 -2.98 -1.31
N PRO A 60 20.00 -3.79 -2.18
CA PRO A 60 21.18 -4.63 -1.94
C PRO A 60 22.41 -3.83 -1.49
N SER A 61 23.32 -4.47 -0.77
CA SER A 61 24.58 -3.87 -0.33
C SER A 61 25.54 -3.65 -1.51
N GLY A 62 26.50 -2.73 -1.37
CA GLY A 62 27.62 -2.57 -2.31
C GLY A 62 27.81 -1.19 -2.93
N TYR A 63 27.10 -0.14 -2.48
CA TYR A 63 27.32 1.22 -3.00
C TYR A 63 28.79 1.67 -2.89
N PRO A 64 29.39 2.33 -3.90
CA PRO A 64 28.78 2.81 -5.16
C PRO A 64 28.56 1.76 -6.27
N GLY A 65 29.24 0.61 -6.23
CA GLY A 65 29.14 -0.46 -7.23
C GLY A 65 28.05 -1.51 -7.00
N GLY A 66 27.11 -1.24 -6.10
CA GLY A 66 26.16 -2.24 -5.59
C GLY A 66 25.11 -2.64 -6.59
N THR A 67 24.61 -3.87 -6.46
CA THR A 67 23.54 -4.41 -7.31
C THR A 67 22.26 -3.60 -7.17
N TRP A 68 21.62 -3.31 -8.30
CA TRP A 68 20.30 -2.68 -8.34
C TRP A 68 19.20 -3.73 -8.49
N LEU A 69 18.12 -3.57 -7.73
CA LEU A 69 16.86 -4.27 -7.95
C LEU A 69 16.21 -3.78 -9.25
N THR A 70 15.28 -4.56 -9.78
CA THR A 70 14.53 -4.21 -10.99
C THR A 70 13.05 -4.32 -10.68
N ALA A 71 12.32 -3.24 -10.95
CA ALA A 71 10.88 -3.21 -10.84
C ALA A 71 10.26 -4.15 -11.89
N THR A 72 9.19 -4.83 -11.53
CA THR A 72 8.50 -5.81 -12.38
C THR A 72 7.12 -5.29 -12.77
N THR A 73 6.40 -6.03 -13.62
CA THR A 73 5.01 -5.72 -13.97
C THR A 73 4.02 -6.16 -12.90
N ASN A 74 4.47 -6.80 -11.81
CA ASN A 74 3.58 -7.33 -10.77
C ASN A 74 3.10 -6.24 -9.83
N CYS A 75 3.87 -5.17 -9.66
CA CYS A 75 3.52 -4.03 -8.84
C CYS A 75 3.73 -2.74 -9.64
N ASN A 76 2.74 -1.84 -9.62
CA ASN A 76 2.94 -0.49 -10.13
C ASN A 76 3.77 0.38 -9.16
N ASP A 77 4.05 -0.13 -7.96
CA ASP A 77 4.69 0.59 -6.86
C ASP A 77 5.81 -0.25 -6.24
N ILE A 78 6.77 0.42 -5.58
CA ILE A 78 7.77 -0.25 -4.75
C ILE A 78 7.27 -0.30 -3.31
N ASN A 79 7.07 -1.51 -2.82
CA ASN A 79 6.54 -1.83 -1.51
C ASN A 79 7.57 -2.56 -0.63
N ILE A 80 7.53 -2.32 0.67
CA ILE A 80 8.36 -3.02 1.64
C ILE A 80 7.55 -3.46 2.86
N ARG A 81 7.90 -4.61 3.42
CA ARG A 81 7.38 -5.18 4.67
C ARG A 81 8.56 -5.57 5.55
N PRO A 82 9.07 -4.64 6.37
CA PRO A 82 10.22 -4.94 7.22
C PRO A 82 9.80 -5.77 8.45
N ASN A 83 10.71 -6.55 9.02
CA ASN A 83 10.47 -7.33 10.25
C ASN A 83 10.66 -6.51 11.54
N SER A 84 10.95 -5.22 11.40
CA SER A 84 11.09 -4.26 12.51
C SER A 84 10.89 -2.85 11.93
N ASP A 85 10.51 -1.87 12.75
CA ASP A 85 10.20 -0.52 12.25
C ASP A 85 11.40 0.12 11.56
N ARG A 86 11.18 0.71 10.38
CA ARG A 86 12.25 1.34 9.61
C ARG A 86 11.78 2.65 8.99
N TYR A 87 12.72 3.58 8.85
CA TYR A 87 12.61 4.68 7.91
C TYR A 87 13.40 4.32 6.65
N VAL A 88 12.73 4.29 5.51
CA VAL A 88 13.29 3.79 4.25
C VAL A 88 12.95 4.74 3.12
N LYS A 89 13.86 4.90 2.18
CA LYS A 89 13.61 5.55 0.89
C LYS A 89 14.15 4.74 -0.25
N VAL A 90 13.69 5.04 -1.45
CA VAL A 90 14.17 4.44 -2.69
C VAL A 90 15.20 5.36 -3.35
N CYS A 91 16.27 4.75 -3.83
CA CYS A 91 17.16 5.36 -4.80
C CYS A 91 16.96 4.69 -6.15
N PHE A 92 16.88 5.49 -7.21
CA PHE A 92 16.69 5.07 -8.58
C PHE A 92 17.99 5.17 -9.37
N ASN A 93 18.16 4.26 -10.32
CA ASN A 93 19.23 4.29 -11.31
C ASN A 93 18.60 4.39 -12.70
N PRO A 94 18.37 5.60 -13.20
CA PRO A 94 17.79 5.79 -14.53
C PRO A 94 18.74 5.26 -15.62
N SER A 95 18.21 4.93 -16.79
CA SER A 95 19.02 4.50 -17.95
C SER A 95 19.91 5.61 -18.50
N SER A 96 19.61 6.87 -18.17
CA SER A 96 20.40 8.05 -18.50
C SER A 96 20.42 9.01 -17.31
N GLY A 97 21.53 9.74 -17.14
CA GLY A 97 21.75 10.63 -16.00
C GLY A 97 22.30 9.90 -14.76
N SER A 98 22.43 10.65 -13.67
CA SER A 98 23.01 10.14 -12.42
C SER A 98 21.96 9.43 -11.55
N PRO A 99 22.35 8.39 -10.80
CA PRO A 99 21.49 7.82 -9.77
C PRO A 99 21.09 8.87 -8.74
N TYR A 100 19.85 8.80 -8.27
CA TYR A 100 19.31 9.75 -7.30
C TYR A 100 18.44 9.03 -6.27
N CYS A 101 18.23 9.66 -5.11
CA CYS A 101 17.34 9.14 -4.09
C CYS A 101 16.17 10.10 -3.87
N GLN A 102 15.03 9.56 -3.42
CA GLN A 102 13.96 10.38 -2.88
C GLN A 102 14.51 11.32 -1.77
N SER A 103 13.88 12.48 -1.62
CA SER A 103 14.31 13.51 -0.66
C SER A 103 14.01 13.09 0.79
N SER A 104 12.84 12.53 1.04
CA SER A 104 12.37 12.09 2.36
C SER A 104 12.46 10.57 2.54
N ASN A 105 12.31 10.13 3.80
CA ASN A 105 12.13 8.71 4.12
C ASN A 105 10.67 8.45 4.46
N THR A 106 10.18 7.27 4.10
CA THR A 106 8.89 6.73 4.49
C THR A 106 9.04 5.90 5.77
N TRP A 107 8.16 6.12 6.74
CA TRP A 107 8.05 5.22 7.90
C TRP A 107 7.34 3.93 7.48
N ALA A 108 8.04 2.80 7.64
CA ALA A 108 7.57 1.46 7.33
C ALA A 108 7.48 0.64 8.64
N PRO A 109 6.27 0.41 9.18
CA PRO A 109 6.08 -0.36 10.39
C PRO A 109 6.43 -1.84 10.22
N SER A 110 6.86 -2.46 11.31
CA SER A 110 7.12 -3.89 11.37
C SER A 110 5.91 -4.72 10.92
N GLY A 111 6.15 -5.69 10.04
CA GLY A 111 5.15 -6.65 9.59
C GLY A 111 4.07 -6.09 8.66
N LYS A 112 4.14 -4.82 8.26
CA LYS A 112 3.14 -4.17 7.40
C LYS A 112 3.72 -3.80 6.03
N TRP A 113 2.98 -4.11 4.97
CA TRP A 113 3.28 -3.62 3.63
C TRP A 113 3.12 -2.10 3.60
N THR A 114 4.16 -1.42 3.12
CA THR A 114 4.22 0.04 3.03
C THR A 114 4.69 0.44 1.64
N VAL A 115 3.94 1.30 0.96
CA VAL A 115 4.33 1.90 -0.32
C VAL A 115 5.43 2.92 -0.07
N VAL A 116 6.59 2.74 -0.68
CA VAL A 116 7.75 3.65 -0.54
C VAL A 116 7.90 4.55 -1.77
N ALA A 117 7.55 4.04 -2.96
CA ALA A 117 7.50 4.82 -4.19
C ALA A 117 6.32 4.37 -5.05
N THR A 118 5.58 5.33 -5.59
CA THR A 118 4.39 5.08 -6.42
C THR A 118 4.68 5.20 -7.91
N ASN A 119 3.86 4.56 -8.75
CA ASN A 119 3.87 4.73 -10.21
C ASN A 119 5.24 4.43 -10.85
N VAL A 120 5.91 3.41 -10.36
CA VAL A 120 7.22 2.96 -10.83
C VAL A 120 7.03 2.09 -12.08
N ARG A 121 7.67 2.49 -13.18
CA ARG A 121 7.62 1.72 -14.42
C ARG A 121 8.40 0.43 -14.28
N SER A 122 7.86 -0.67 -14.81
CA SER A 122 8.59 -1.93 -14.96
C SER A 122 9.95 -1.73 -15.64
N GLY A 123 10.96 -2.49 -15.23
CA GLY A 123 12.35 -2.36 -15.69
C GLY A 123 13.15 -1.27 -14.96
N THR A 124 12.50 -0.40 -14.19
CA THR A 124 13.18 0.65 -13.40
C THR A 124 14.15 0.02 -12.41
N LYS A 125 15.41 0.48 -12.41
CA LYS A 125 16.43 0.00 -11.49
C LYS A 125 16.38 0.81 -10.19
N PHE A 126 16.40 0.13 -9.06
CA PHE A 126 16.27 0.79 -7.76
C PHE A 126 16.98 0.05 -6.63
N LYS A 127 17.12 0.70 -5.48
CA LYS A 127 17.56 0.10 -4.22
C LYS A 127 16.90 0.80 -3.04
N PHE A 128 16.81 0.10 -1.92
CA PHE A 128 16.36 0.70 -0.67
C PHE A 128 17.54 1.32 0.07
N ARG A 129 17.35 2.53 0.59
CA ARG A 129 18.23 3.18 1.55
C ARG A 129 17.50 3.29 2.88
N PHE A 130 18.06 2.67 3.90
CA PHE A 130 17.55 2.71 5.26
C PHE A 130 18.22 3.86 6.01
N TRP A 131 17.43 4.54 6.84
CA TRP A 131 17.95 5.61 7.69
C TRP A 131 19.06 5.12 8.62
N SER A 132 18.86 3.97 9.27
CA SER A 132 19.86 3.35 10.13
C SER A 132 20.71 2.28 9.41
N ASP A 133 21.92 2.10 9.90
CA ASP A 133 22.87 1.08 9.47
C ASP A 133 22.66 -0.27 10.17
N GLY A 134 21.86 -0.31 11.25
CA GLY A 134 21.48 -1.53 11.95
C GLY A 134 20.86 -2.58 11.01
N ARG A 135 21.10 -3.86 11.30
CA ARG A 135 20.62 -4.99 10.48
C ARG A 135 19.11 -4.86 10.20
N ALA A 136 18.69 -5.12 8.97
CA ALA A 136 17.27 -5.11 8.59
C ALA A 136 16.93 -6.35 7.76
N THR A 137 15.77 -6.95 8.01
CA THR A 137 15.24 -8.08 7.24
C THR A 137 13.77 -7.84 6.97
N GLY A 138 13.22 -8.55 5.98
CA GLY A 138 11.81 -8.48 5.64
C GLY A 138 11.55 -8.95 4.22
N SER A 139 10.48 -8.44 3.62
CA SER A 139 10.11 -8.68 2.23
C SER A 139 9.91 -7.37 1.48
N TRP A 140 10.06 -7.41 0.16
CA TRP A 140 9.73 -6.30 -0.73
C TRP A 140 9.02 -6.83 -1.97
N ALA A 141 8.22 -5.98 -2.62
CA ALA A 141 7.58 -6.26 -3.89
C ALA A 141 7.65 -5.00 -4.75
N GLY A 142 7.95 -5.15 -6.04
CA GLY A 142 8.23 -4.02 -6.92
C GLY A 142 8.51 -4.45 -8.34
#